data_AF-A0A7Y4XMQ8-F1
#
_entry.id   AF-A0A7Y4XMQ8-F1
#
_cell.length_a   1.000
_cell.length_b   1.000
_cell.length_c   1.000
_cell.angle_alpha   90.00
_cell.angle_beta   90.00
_cell.angle_gamma   90.00
#
_symmetry.space_group_name_H-M   'P 1'
#
loop_
_entity.id
_entity.type
_entity.pdbx_description
1 polymer ?
#
loop_
_entity_poly.entity_id
_entity_poly.type
_entity_poly.pdbx_seq_one_letter_code
_entity_poly.pdbx_strand_id
1 'polypeptide(L)'
;MFSGIERRLKLETYFEEGFPVQYLPKIMFVMVIGLLYIGNTHYAEKTVRRIDAAQSEVEDLRADYTTLKSDLMFASKQSEVARKVKVIGLRESLNPPTKVEVEEGEY
;
A
#
# COMPACT_ATOMS: atom_id res chain seq x y z
N MET A 1 2.58 -28.71 -29.98
CA MET A 1 1.64 -28.83 -28.84
C MET A 1 0.17 -28.88 -29.26
N PHE A 2 -0.24 -28.24 -30.37
CA PHE A 2 -1.64 -28.25 -30.83
C PHE A 2 -2.12 -29.59 -31.45
N SER A 3 -1.24 -30.35 -32.12
CA SER A 3 -1.67 -31.59 -32.81
C SER A 3 -2.11 -32.74 -31.89
N GLY A 4 -1.70 -32.74 -30.62
CA GLY A 4 -2.10 -33.78 -29.66
C GLY A 4 -3.53 -33.60 -29.15
N ILE A 5 -3.98 -32.35 -29.06
CA ILE A 5 -5.33 -32.00 -28.60
C ILE A 5 -6.35 -32.28 -29.71
N GLU A 6 -6.00 -31.95 -30.95
CA GLU A 6 -6.83 -32.21 -32.15
C GLU A 6 -7.14 -33.70 -32.31
N ARG A 7 -6.15 -34.57 -32.08
CA ARG A 7 -6.29 -36.03 -32.22
C ARG A 7 -7.15 -36.68 -31.13
N ARG A 8 -7.18 -36.09 -29.94
CA ARG A 8 -8.03 -36.56 -28.82
C ARG A 8 -9.48 -36.09 -28.96
N LEU A 9 -9.70 -34.94 -29.59
CA LEU A 9 -11.02 -34.31 -29.71
C LEU A 9 -11.76 -34.61 -31.03
N LYS A 10 -11.20 -35.43 -31.94
CA LYS A 10 -11.82 -35.85 -33.22
C LYS A 10 -12.54 -34.69 -33.94
N LEU A 11 -11.93 -33.51 -33.94
CA LEU A 11 -12.56 -32.28 -34.43
C LEU A 11 -12.95 -32.39 -35.91
N GLU A 12 -12.16 -33.09 -36.73
CA GLU A 12 -12.47 -33.42 -38.13
C GLU A 12 -13.86 -34.05 -38.31
N THR A 13 -14.21 -35.07 -37.50
CA THR A 13 -15.51 -35.75 -37.59
C THR A 13 -16.66 -34.82 -37.20
N TYR A 14 -16.45 -33.91 -36.24
CA TYR A 14 -17.46 -32.92 -35.85
C TYR A 14 -17.68 -31.80 -36.88
N PHE A 15 -16.67 -31.50 -37.71
CA PHE A 15 -16.80 -30.54 -38.80
C PHE A 15 -17.41 -31.16 -40.06
N GLU A 16 -17.17 -32.45 -40.34
CA GLU A 16 -17.76 -33.18 -41.47
C GLU A 16 -19.23 -33.58 -41.25
N GLU A 17 -19.61 -34.05 -40.06
CA GLU A 17 -20.99 -34.45 -39.74
C GLU A 17 -21.88 -33.29 -39.23
N GLY A 18 -21.29 -32.10 -39.04
CA GLY A 18 -21.94 -30.92 -38.49
C GLY A 18 -21.95 -30.93 -36.95
N PHE A 19 -21.64 -29.78 -36.35
CA PHE A 19 -21.53 -29.66 -34.90
C PHE A 19 -22.90 -29.93 -34.22
N PRO A 20 -23.00 -30.86 -33.26
CA PRO A 20 -24.26 -31.13 -32.58
C PRO A 20 -24.68 -29.89 -31.77
N VAL A 21 -25.80 -29.28 -32.15
CA VAL A 21 -26.30 -28.00 -31.58
C VAL A 21 -26.48 -28.07 -30.06
N GLN A 22 -26.67 -29.26 -29.49
CA GLN A 22 -26.73 -29.52 -28.06
C GLN A 22 -25.47 -29.13 -27.25
N TYR A 23 -24.29 -29.11 -27.87
CA TYR A 23 -23.03 -28.74 -27.18
C TYR A 23 -22.66 -27.26 -27.38
N LEU A 24 -23.30 -26.58 -28.33
CA LEU A 24 -23.07 -25.17 -28.64
C LEU A 24 -23.23 -24.26 -27.40
N PRO A 25 -24.27 -24.40 -26.57
CA PRO A 25 -24.44 -23.57 -25.37
C PRO A 25 -23.34 -23.78 -24.33
N LYS A 26 -22.81 -25.01 -24.21
CA LYS A 26 -21.76 -25.35 -23.25
C LYS A 26 -20.41 -24.74 -23.66
N ILE A 27 -20.10 -24.77 -24.96
CA ILE A 27 -18.87 -24.15 -25.49
C ILE A 27 -18.94 -22.63 -25.37
N MET A 28 -20.09 -22.04 -25.69
CA MET A 28 -20.33 -20.60 -25.51
C MET A 28 -20.18 -20.19 -24.04
N PHE A 29 -20.68 -20.98 -23.10
CA PHE A 29 -20.52 -20.71 -21.66
C PHE A 29 -19.04 -20.66 -21.24
N VAL A 30 -18.24 -21.65 -21.66
CA VAL A 30 -16.80 -21.67 -21.36
C VAL A 30 -16.07 -20.51 -22.03
N MET A 31 -16.45 -20.16 -23.27
CA MET A 31 -15.90 -19.01 -23.97
C MET A 31 -16.16 -17.71 -23.20
N VAL A 32 -17.39 -17.50 -22.70
CA VAL A 32 -17.75 -16.32 -21.90
C VAL A 32 -16.92 -16.26 -20.62
N ILE A 33 -16.76 -17.38 -19.91
CA ILE A 33 -15.90 -17.44 -18.72
C ILE A 33 -14.44 -17.10 -19.08
N GLY A 34 -13.94 -17.60 -20.21
CA GLY A 34 -12.60 -17.29 -20.71
C GLY A 34 -12.42 -15.79 -20.98
N LEU A 35 -13.40 -15.15 -21.62
CA LEU A 35 -13.39 -13.70 -21.87
C LEU A 35 -13.44 -12.90 -20.56
N LEU A 36 -14.28 -13.30 -19.62
CA LEU A 36 -14.34 -12.68 -18.29
C LEU A 36 -13.00 -12.81 -17.55
N TYR A 37 -12.34 -13.97 -17.64
CA TYR A 37 -11.03 -14.19 -17.03
C TYR A 37 -9.94 -13.28 -17.60
N ILE A 38 -9.87 -13.16 -18.93
CA ILE A 38 -8.91 -12.28 -19.60
C ILE A 38 -9.17 -10.82 -19.21
N GLY A 39 -10.44 -10.41 -19.22
CA GLY A 39 -10.85 -9.07 -18.80
C GLY A 39 -10.48 -8.77 -17.34
N ASN A 40 -10.72 -9.71 -16.43
CA ASN A 40 -10.39 -9.56 -15.02
C ASN A 40 -8.87 -9.46 -14.81
N THR A 41 -8.09 -10.29 -15.51
CA THR A 41 -6.62 -10.26 -15.46
C THR A 41 -6.07 -8.89 -15.87
N HIS A 42 -6.59 -8.30 -16.94
CA HIS A 42 -6.16 -6.98 -17.39
C HIS A 42 -6.53 -5.86 -16.40
N TYR A 43 -7.67 -5.99 -15.71
CA TYR A 43 -8.06 -5.06 -14.65
C TYR A 43 -7.17 -5.19 -13.41
N ALA A 44 -6.83 -6.43 -13.03
CA ALA A 44 -5.92 -6.71 -11.93
C ALA A 44 -4.54 -6.10 -12.19
N GLU A 45 -3.98 -6.26 -13.40
CA GLU A 45 -2.69 -5.69 -13.78
C GLU A 45 -2.67 -4.15 -13.68
N LYS A 46 -3.73 -3.47 -14.13
CA LYS A 46 -3.86 -2.01 -13.95
C LYS A 46 -3.93 -1.61 -12.48
N THR A 47 -4.61 -2.41 -11.67
CA THR A 47 -4.77 -2.14 -10.24
C THR A 47 -3.45 -2.29 -9.50
N VAL A 48 -2.68 -3.35 -9.80
CA VAL A 48 -1.34 -3.57 -9.23
C VAL A 48 -0.42 -2.39 -9.55
N ARG A 49 -0.36 -1.94 -10.81
CA ARG A 49 0.45 -0.77 -11.19
C ARG A 49 0.08 0.51 -10.42
N ARG A 50 -1.21 0.71 -10.12
CA ARG A 50 -1.66 1.86 -9.32
C ARG A 50 -1.24 1.73 -7.85
N ILE A 51 -1.30 0.51 -7.31
CA ILE A 51 -0.85 0.24 -5.94
C ILE A 51 0.64 0.52 -5.83
N ASP A 52 1.45 0.04 -6.77
CA ASP A 52 2.90 0.27 -6.77
C ASP A 52 3.24 1.76 -6.83
N ALA A 53 2.56 2.52 -7.69
CA ALA A 53 2.75 3.97 -7.78
C ALA A 53 2.37 4.70 -6.48
N ALA A 54 1.22 4.35 -5.87
CA ALA A 54 0.80 4.93 -4.61
C ALA A 54 1.74 4.55 -3.45
N GLN A 55 2.29 3.33 -3.47
CA GLN A 55 3.26 2.89 -2.46
C GLN A 55 4.56 3.71 -2.55
N SER A 56 5.05 3.97 -3.77
CA SER A 56 6.22 4.84 -3.97
C SER A 56 5.98 6.25 -3.40
N GLU A 57 4.81 6.84 -3.65
CA GLU A 57 4.47 8.17 -3.13
C GLU A 57 4.42 8.20 -1.60
N VAL A 58 3.89 7.14 -0.97
CA VAL A 58 3.86 7.01 0.49
C VAL A 58 5.27 6.84 1.07
N GLU A 59 6.15 6.10 0.40
CA GLU A 59 7.55 5.94 0.82
C GLU A 59 8.31 7.27 0.76
N ASP A 60 8.14 8.03 -0.33
CA ASP A 60 8.73 9.37 -0.48
C ASP A 60 8.25 10.32 0.63
N LEU A 61 6.94 10.37 0.86
CA LEU A 61 6.36 11.21 1.91
C LEU A 61 6.86 10.80 3.31
N ARG A 62 7.04 9.50 3.54
CA ARG A 62 7.58 8.99 4.80
C ARG A 62 9.04 9.38 5.00
N ALA A 63 9.83 9.39 3.93
CA ALA A 63 11.22 9.85 3.97
C ALA A 63 11.28 11.35 4.34
N ASP A 64 10.47 12.18 3.69
CA ASP A 64 10.39 13.62 3.97
C ASP A 64 9.97 13.90 5.41
N TYR A 65 8.92 13.22 5.89
CA TYR A 65 8.48 13.34 7.28
C TYR A 65 9.59 12.95 8.27
N THR A 66 10.33 11.87 7.99
CA THR A 66 11.41 11.40 8.87
C THR A 66 12.55 12.42 8.94
N THR A 67 12.91 13.02 7.81
CA THR A 67 13.90 14.10 7.73
C THR A 67 13.42 15.32 8.52
N LEU A 68 12.21 15.82 8.24
CA LEU A 68 11.64 16.98 8.91
C LEU A 68 11.52 16.78 10.43
N LYS A 69 11.10 15.58 10.85
CA LYS A 69 11.03 15.22 12.26
C LYS A 69 12.41 15.26 12.92
N SER A 70 13.45 14.79 12.22
CA SER A 70 14.83 14.80 12.73
C SER A 70 15.34 16.23 12.89
N ASP A 71 15.05 17.10 11.93
CA ASP A 71 15.38 18.53 12.00
C ASP A 71 14.66 19.23 13.14
N LEU A 72 13.36 18.94 13.31
CA LEU A 72 12.57 19.44 14.44
C LEU A 72 13.13 18.97 15.77
N MET A 73 13.48 17.69 15.88
CA MET A 73 14.10 17.14 17.09
C MET A 73 15.43 17.83 17.39
N PHE A 74 16.27 18.07 16.39
CA PHE A 74 17.52 18.81 16.56
C PHE A 74 17.26 20.24 17.02
N ALA A 75 16.34 20.96 16.38
CA ALA A 75 15.97 22.32 16.74
C ALA A 75 15.33 22.43 18.13
N SER A 76 14.64 21.38 18.57
CA SER A 76 13.97 21.29 19.87
C SER A 76 14.88 20.77 20.99
N LYS A 77 16.14 20.44 20.71
CA LYS A 77 17.12 20.09 21.75
C LYS A 77 17.26 21.26 22.72
N GLN A 78 17.21 20.98 24.02
CA GLN A 78 17.35 21.99 25.08
C GLN A 78 18.60 22.86 24.89
N SER A 79 19.74 22.27 24.48
CA SER A 79 20.97 23.01 24.18
C SER A 79 20.87 23.97 22.98
N GLU A 80 20.16 23.58 21.91
CA GLU A 80 19.94 24.42 20.73
C GLU A 80 18.93 25.53 21.04
N VAL A 81 17.86 25.21 21.76
CA VAL A 81 16.88 26.18 22.24
C VAL A 81 17.56 27.18 23.18
N ALA A 82 18.30 26.72 24.20
CA ALA A 82 19.05 27.55 25.14
C ALA A 82 20.03 28.49 24.41
N ARG A 83 20.71 28.00 23.37
CA ARG A 83 21.61 28.80 22.54
C ARG A 83 20.86 29.89 21.76
N LYS A 84 19.72 29.57 21.16
CA LYS A 84 18.88 30.54 20.43
C LYS A 84 18.27 31.60 21.35
N VAL A 85 17.77 31.20 22.54
CA VAL A 85 17.14 32.12 23.49
C VAL A 85 18.15 32.95 24.31
N LYS A 86 19.43 32.58 24.32
CA LYS A 86 20.50 33.36 24.96
C LYS A 86 20.64 34.76 24.35
N VAL A 87 20.37 34.90 23.05
CA VAL A 87 20.43 36.19 22.32
C VAL A 87 19.37 37.17 22.83
N ILE A 88 18.22 36.66 23.27
CA ILE A 88 17.11 37.43 23.85
C ILE A 88 17.17 37.50 25.38
N GLY A 89 18.30 37.09 26.00
CA GLY A 89 18.56 37.25 27.43
C GLY A 89 17.92 36.22 28.36
N LEU A 90 17.23 35.20 27.82
CA LEU A 90 16.64 34.12 28.61
C LEU A 90 17.73 33.15 29.11
N ARG A 91 17.61 32.68 30.35
CA ARG A 91 18.54 31.76 31.01
C ARG A 91 17.82 30.48 31.42
N GLU A 92 18.51 29.36 31.30
CA GLU A 92 17.99 28.06 31.69
C GLU A 92 17.89 27.96 33.22
N SER A 93 16.77 27.46 33.73
CA SER A 93 16.60 27.23 35.17
C SER A 93 17.29 25.92 35.56
N LEU A 94 18.46 26.03 36.20
CA LEU A 94 19.25 24.89 36.66
C LEU A 94 18.75 24.31 38.00
N ASN A 95 17.86 25.03 38.69
CA ASN A 95 17.31 24.59 39.96
C ASN A 95 16.01 23.82 39.72
N PRO A 96 15.90 22.55 40.19
CA PRO A 96 14.65 21.83 40.17
C PRO A 96 13.60 22.57 41.01
N PRO A 97 12.33 22.64 40.57
CA PRO A 97 11.27 23.28 41.33
C PRO A 97 11.00 22.50 42.63
N THR A 98 10.90 23.21 43.75
CA THR A 98 10.51 22.61 45.03
C THR A 98 9.07 22.13 44.94
N LYS A 99 8.86 20.81 45.09
CA LYS A 99 7.51 20.26 45.27
C LYS A 99 7.00 20.69 46.64
N VAL A 100 6.01 21.57 46.66
CA VAL A 100 5.30 21.92 47.90
C VAL A 100 4.36 20.78 48.22
N GLU A 101 4.80 19.86 49.09
CA GLU A 101 3.89 18.89 49.71
C GLU A 101 3.21 19.61 50.88
N VAL A 102 1.88 19.74 50.77
CA VAL A 102 1.05 20.25 51.85
C VAL A 102 0.87 19.10 52.82
N GLU A 103 1.52 19.15 53.99
CA GLU A 103 1.11 18.30 55.10
C GLU A 103 -0.29 18.76 55.52
N GLU A 104 -1.30 17.93 55.23
CA GLU A 104 -2.62 18.09 55.83
C GLU A 104 -2.44 17.93 57.34
N GLY A 105 -2.46 19.07 58.04
CA GLY A 105 -2.33 19.13 59.48
C GLY A 105 -3.35 18.22 60.15
N GLU A 106 -2.86 17.40 61.08
CA GLU A 106 -3.65 16.75 62.12
C GLU A 106 -4.44 17.83 62.87
N TYR A 107 -5.76 17.77 62.76
CA TYR A 107 -6.71 18.45 63.65
C TYR A 107 -7.11 17.50 64.79
#